data_AF-A0A970K2F6-F1
#
_entry.id   AF-A0A970K2F6-F1
#
_cell.length_a   1.000
_cell.length_b   1.000
_cell.length_c   1.000
_cell.angle_alpha   90.00
_cell.angle_beta   90.00
_cell.angle_gamma   90.00
#
_symmetry.space_group_name_H-M   'P 1'
#
loop_
_entity.id
_entity.type
_entity.pdbx_description
1 polymer ?
#
loop_
_entity_poly.entity_id
_entity_poly.type
_entity_poly.pdbx_seq_one_letter_code
_entity_poly.pdbx_strand_id
1 'polypeptide(L)'
;MGTTSCGANDVIMEALHKYSDMVRRICFIYLRSREDVEDVFQEVFLKLLLTKTVFESEEHQKAWICRVTINKCKDLCKSFWRKNVESIEEMQIPAEDNDESEVMLAVLSLPNKLKEVVYLYYYEGYSAGEIAKLLN
;
A
#
# COMPACT_ATOMS: atom_id res chain seq x y z
N MET A 1 -21.30 27.75 17.42
CA MET A 1 -21.42 27.63 15.95
C MET A 1 -20.29 26.73 15.49
N GLY A 2 -20.55 25.45 15.24
CA GLY A 2 -19.52 24.47 14.90
C GLY A 2 -20.11 23.40 14.02
N THR A 3 -20.03 23.60 12.70
CA THR A 3 -20.51 22.62 11.71
C THR A 3 -19.64 22.69 10.46
N THR A 4 -18.47 22.06 10.51
CA THR A 4 -17.71 21.69 9.30
C THR A 4 -17.04 20.32 9.40
N SER A 5 -17.35 19.53 10.44
CA SER A 5 -16.64 18.27 10.74
C SER A 5 -17.28 16.99 10.18
N CYS A 6 -18.46 17.05 9.55
CA CYS A 6 -19.17 15.82 9.13
C CYS A 6 -18.64 15.27 7.80
N GLY A 7 -18.61 16.08 6.73
CA GLY A 7 -18.34 15.56 5.38
C GLY A 7 -16.92 15.02 5.14
N ALA A 8 -15.89 15.59 5.77
CA ALA A 8 -14.51 15.13 5.58
C ALA A 8 -14.24 13.79 6.31
N ASN A 9 -14.82 13.60 7.49
CA ASN A 9 -14.65 12.36 8.24
C ASN A 9 -15.38 11.20 7.57
N ASP A 10 -16.58 11.43 7.02
CA ASP A 10 -17.35 10.38 6.34
C ASP A 10 -16.63 9.86 5.08
N VAL A 11 -16.04 10.76 4.29
CA VAL A 11 -15.26 10.41 3.08
C VAL A 11 -14.00 9.60 3.42
N ILE A 12 -13.32 9.94 4.51
CA ILE A 12 -12.14 9.17 4.96
C ILE A 12 -12.56 7.79 5.47
N MET A 13 -13.65 7.71 6.23
CA MET A 13 -14.14 6.43 6.77
C MET A 13 -14.53 5.48 5.63
N GLU A 14 -15.16 6.00 4.57
CA GLU A 14 -15.44 5.24 3.36
C GLU A 14 -14.15 4.77 2.66
N ALA A 15 -13.18 5.67 2.49
CA ALA A 15 -11.88 5.31 1.91
C ALA A 15 -11.11 4.28 2.76
N LEU A 16 -11.16 4.40 4.09
CA LEU A 16 -10.57 3.43 5.02
C LEU A 16 -11.23 2.07 4.84
N HIS A 17 -12.56 1.99 4.88
CA HIS A 17 -13.27 0.73 4.68
C HIS A 17 -12.93 0.07 3.34
N LYS A 18 -12.71 0.86 2.29
CA LYS A 18 -12.50 0.38 0.94
C LYS A 18 -11.07 -0.02 0.62
N TYR A 19 -10.11 0.74 1.13
CA TYR A 19 -8.71 0.63 0.69
C TYR A 19 -7.77 0.12 1.78
N SER A 20 -8.25 -0.12 3.01
CA SER A 20 -7.38 -0.55 4.12
C SER A 20 -6.61 -1.83 3.80
N ASP A 21 -7.31 -2.86 3.31
CA ASP A 21 -6.69 -4.16 3.05
C ASP A 21 -5.71 -4.08 1.89
N MET A 22 -6.06 -3.35 0.83
CA MET A 22 -5.18 -3.07 -0.30
C MET A 22 -3.88 -2.38 0.16
N VAL A 23 -3.99 -1.32 0.98
CA VAL A 23 -2.81 -0.60 1.48
C VAL A 23 -1.95 -1.52 2.33
N ARG A 24 -2.54 -2.29 3.25
CA ARG A 24 -1.80 -3.25 4.08
C ARG A 24 -1.09 -4.32 3.23
N ARG A 25 -1.78 -4.93 2.27
CA ARG A 25 -1.21 -5.94 1.35
C ARG A 25 -0.03 -5.37 0.57
N ILE A 26 -0.17 -4.17 0.01
CA ILE A 26 0.94 -3.48 -0.67
C ILE A 26 2.10 -3.27 0.31
N CYS A 27 1.86 -2.76 1.52
CA CYS A 27 2.91 -2.58 2.52
C CYS A 27 3.64 -3.89 2.85
N PHE A 28 2.92 -5.00 3.03
CA PHE A 28 3.53 -6.32 3.31
C PHE A 28 4.40 -6.86 2.17
N ILE A 29 4.20 -6.42 0.92
CA ILE A 29 5.08 -6.80 -0.20
C ILE A 29 6.48 -6.20 -0.05
N TYR A 30 6.61 -5.03 0.59
CA TYR A 30 7.87 -4.29 0.69
C TYR A 30 8.48 -4.29 2.09
N LEU A 31 7.64 -4.23 3.13
CA LEU A 31 8.03 -4.01 4.52
C LEU A 31 8.01 -5.31 5.30
N ARG A 32 8.95 -5.46 6.22
CA ARG A 32 9.12 -6.67 7.04
C ARG A 32 8.66 -6.48 8.49
N SER A 33 8.33 -5.25 8.90
CA SER A 33 7.89 -4.91 10.25
C SER A 33 6.43 -4.48 10.25
N ARG A 34 5.65 -5.01 11.19
CA ARG A 34 4.26 -4.59 11.42
C ARG A 34 4.17 -3.11 11.82
N GLU A 35 5.15 -2.62 12.56
CA GLU A 35 5.23 -1.21 12.95
C GLU A 35 5.39 -0.33 11.71
N ASP A 36 6.32 -0.69 10.80
CA ASP A 36 6.50 0.04 9.55
C ASP A 36 5.24 0.01 8.66
N VAL A 37 4.52 -1.12 8.65
CA VAL A 37 3.25 -1.26 7.90
C VAL A 37 2.20 -0.29 8.44
N GLU A 38 1.99 -0.24 9.75
CA GLU A 38 1.01 0.65 10.37
C GLU A 38 1.42 2.13 10.23
N ASP A 39 2.72 2.45 10.31
CA ASP A 39 3.22 3.80 10.07
C ASP A 39 2.95 4.26 8.64
N VAL A 40 3.24 3.43 7.63
CA VAL A 40 2.93 3.76 6.23
C VAL A 40 1.43 3.85 6.01
N PHE A 41 0.66 2.94 6.58
CA PHE A 41 -0.80 2.96 6.50
C PHE A 41 -1.34 4.31 6.99
N GLN A 42 -0.95 4.73 8.19
CA GLN A 42 -1.39 6.02 8.75
C GLN A 42 -0.92 7.20 7.89
N GLU A 43 0.31 7.19 7.39
CA GLU A 43 0.82 8.27 6.54
C GLU A 43 0.05 8.38 5.21
N VAL A 44 -0.31 7.25 4.59
CA VAL A 44 -1.08 7.21 3.33
C VAL A 44 -2.47 7.83 3.53
N PHE A 45 -3.20 7.43 4.56
CA PHE A 45 -4.53 7.97 4.83
C PHE A 45 -4.49 9.42 5.33
N LEU A 46 -3.46 9.81 6.08
CA LEU A 46 -3.24 11.21 6.43
C LEU A 46 -2.98 12.06 5.18
N LYS A 47 -2.18 11.57 4.23
CA LYS A 47 -1.98 12.24 2.95
C LYS A 47 -3.27 12.31 2.15
N LEU A 48 -4.10 11.28 2.16
CA LEU A 48 -5.41 11.29 1.49
C LEU A 48 -6.32 12.37 2.09
N LEU A 49 -6.32 12.53 3.41
CA LEU A 49 -7.10 13.57 4.08
C LEU A 49 -6.61 14.99 3.74
N LEU A 50 -5.29 15.18 3.69
CA LEU A 50 -4.68 16.50 3.49
C LEU A 50 -4.49 16.88 2.02
N THR A 51 -4.69 15.93 1.09
CA THR A 51 -4.50 16.18 -0.33
C THR A 51 -5.54 17.14 -0.87
N LYS A 52 -5.13 18.00 -1.80
CA LYS A 52 -6.03 18.85 -2.59
C LYS A 52 -6.31 18.26 -3.97
N THR A 53 -5.92 17.00 -4.17
CA THR A 53 -6.11 16.30 -5.44
C THR A 53 -7.60 16.08 -5.66
N VAL A 54 -8.11 16.53 -6.82
CA VAL A 54 -9.47 16.22 -7.25
C VAL A 54 -9.41 14.90 -7.99
N PHE A 55 -10.07 13.88 -7.46
CA PHE A 55 -10.16 12.58 -8.11
C PHE A 55 -11.29 12.61 -9.14
N GLU A 56 -10.96 12.21 -10.37
CA GLU A 56 -11.89 12.20 -11.50
C GLU A 56 -12.77 10.94 -11.51
N SER A 57 -12.29 9.87 -10.87
CA SER A 57 -13.00 8.60 -10.73
C SER A 57 -12.49 7.84 -9.51
N GLU A 58 -13.21 6.78 -9.16
CA GLU A 58 -12.79 5.82 -8.14
C GLU A 58 -11.47 5.14 -8.52
N GLU A 59 -11.30 4.69 -9.77
CA GLU A 59 -10.04 4.13 -10.25
C GLU A 59 -8.88 5.14 -10.14
N HIS A 60 -9.12 6.43 -10.38
CA HIS A 60 -8.09 7.45 -10.20
C HIS A 60 -7.69 7.56 -8.71
N GLN A 61 -8.67 7.57 -7.79
CA GLN A 61 -8.38 7.56 -6.36
C GLN A 61 -7.62 6.30 -5.94
N LYS A 62 -8.04 5.11 -6.40
CA LYS A 62 -7.36 3.84 -6.14
C LYS A 62 -5.92 3.86 -6.63
N ALA A 63 -5.69 4.29 -7.88
CA ALA A 63 -4.37 4.39 -8.47
C ALA A 63 -3.47 5.38 -7.71
N TRP A 64 -4.02 6.50 -7.26
CA TRP A 64 -3.31 7.46 -6.42
C TRP A 64 -2.88 6.85 -5.09
N ILE A 65 -3.79 6.15 -4.39
CA ILE A 65 -3.49 5.48 -3.11
C ILE A 65 -2.40 4.43 -3.32
N CYS A 66 -2.54 3.53 -4.31
CA CYS A 66 -1.52 2.53 -4.62
C CYS A 66 -0.15 3.16 -4.84
N ARG A 67 -0.10 4.24 -5.62
CA ARG A 67 1.14 4.96 -5.92
C ARG A 67 1.77 5.58 -4.69
N VAL A 68 0.98 6.24 -3.84
CA VAL A 68 1.49 6.83 -2.60
C VAL A 68 2.04 5.75 -1.67
N THR A 69 1.33 4.64 -1.50
CA THR A 69 1.75 3.51 -0.66
C THR A 69 3.06 2.90 -1.18
N ILE A 70 3.14 2.58 -2.48
CA ILE A 70 4.34 1.99 -3.10
C ILE A 70 5.54 2.93 -2.94
N ASN A 71 5.37 4.22 -3.21
CA ASN A 71 6.45 5.19 -3.08
C ASN A 71 6.95 5.28 -1.64
N LYS A 72 6.04 5.27 -0.66
CA LYS A 72 6.43 5.29 0.76
C LYS A 72 7.14 4.05 1.23
N CYS A 73 6.68 2.88 0.79
CA CYS A 73 7.38 1.64 1.04
C CYS A 73 8.81 1.66 0.45
N LYS A 74 8.95 2.11 -0.82
CA LYS A 74 10.26 2.23 -1.48
C LYS A 74 11.18 3.23 -0.77
N ASP A 75 10.65 4.36 -0.32
CA ASP A 75 11.41 5.37 0.42
C ASP A 75 11.93 4.83 1.76
N LEU A 76 11.08 4.12 2.51
CA LEU A 76 11.48 3.44 3.73
C LEU A 76 12.56 2.40 3.45
N CYS A 77 12.33 1.48 2.51
CA CYS A 77 13.35 0.49 2.14
C CYS A 77 14.67 1.17 1.77
N LYS A 78 14.67 2.21 0.95
CA LYS A 78 15.88 2.96 0.57
C LYS A 78 16.55 3.62 1.78
N SER A 79 15.77 4.12 2.74
CA SER A 79 16.28 4.66 4.01
C SER A 79 16.95 3.56 4.86
N PHE A 80 16.28 2.40 4.99
CA PHE A 80 16.80 1.23 5.69
C PHE A 80 18.06 0.67 5.04
N TRP A 81 18.11 0.48 3.71
CA TRP A 81 19.30 0.01 3.00
C TRP A 81 20.49 0.98 3.08
N ARG A 82 20.22 2.29 3.22
CA ARG A 82 21.26 3.29 3.48
C ARG A 82 21.76 3.26 4.93
N LYS A 83 20.97 2.74 5.87
CA LYS A 83 21.29 2.66 7.30
C LYS A 83 21.85 1.30 7.75
N ASN A 84 21.38 0.19 7.17
CA ASN A 84 21.62 -1.18 7.65
C ASN A 84 22.33 -2.03 6.59
N VAL A 85 23.64 -1.86 6.46
CA VAL A 85 24.53 -2.76 5.69
C VAL A 85 24.82 -4.07 6.44
N GLU A 86 24.31 -4.26 7.67
CA GLU A 86 24.52 -5.50 8.43
C GLU A 86 23.23 -6.06 9.03
N SER A 87 23.10 -7.38 8.90
CA SER A 87 22.15 -8.30 9.51
C SER A 87 20.74 -8.40 8.89
N ILE A 88 20.47 -9.59 8.34
CA ILE A 88 19.13 -10.07 8.01
C ILE A 88 18.93 -11.37 8.80
N GLU A 89 18.08 -11.32 9.81
CA GLU A 89 17.44 -12.52 10.37
C GLU A 89 15.93 -12.47 10.10
N GLU A 90 15.40 -13.65 9.84
CA GLU A 90 14.07 -13.98 9.33
C GLU A 90 12.94 -13.58 10.29
N MET A 91 11.77 -13.14 9.78
CA MET A 91 10.52 -13.33 10.52
C MET A 91 9.24 -13.31 9.67
N GLN A 92 8.23 -13.93 10.29
CA GLN A 92 6.93 -14.45 9.89
C GLN A 92 5.89 -13.42 9.44
N ILE A 93 5.10 -13.86 8.47
CA ILE A 93 3.98 -13.14 7.84
C ILE A 93 2.75 -13.32 8.75
N PRO A 94 2.10 -12.25 9.24
CA PRO A 94 0.82 -12.37 9.93
C PRO A 94 -0.26 -12.74 8.92
N ALA A 95 -0.73 -13.98 8.98
CA ALA A 95 -1.92 -14.42 8.26
C ALA A 95 -3.15 -13.99 9.08
N GLU A 96 -3.75 -12.87 8.71
CA GLU A 96 -5.16 -12.63 9.01
C GLU A 96 -5.92 -12.75 7.67
N ASP A 97 -6.90 -13.66 7.68
CA ASP A 97 -7.74 -14.21 6.60
C ASP A 97 -7.19 -15.43 5.81
N ASN A 98 -7.79 -16.58 6.12
CA ASN A 98 -7.26 -17.93 5.91
C ASN A 98 -7.68 -18.60 4.58
N ASP A 99 -7.90 -17.86 3.49
CA ASP A 99 -8.26 -18.49 2.19
C ASP A 99 -7.51 -17.92 0.95
N GLU A 100 -6.75 -16.82 1.07
CA GLU A 100 -5.88 -16.30 -0.02
C GLU A 100 -4.37 -16.59 0.20
N SER A 101 -4.07 -17.38 1.24
CA SER A 101 -2.74 -17.53 1.84
C SER A 101 -1.68 -18.10 0.88
N GLU A 102 -1.97 -19.16 0.12
CA GLU A 102 -0.92 -19.83 -0.66
C GLU A 102 -0.45 -19.02 -1.88
N VAL A 103 -1.37 -18.39 -2.61
CA VAL A 103 -1.04 -17.54 -3.76
C VAL A 103 -0.33 -16.28 -3.29
N MET A 104 -0.78 -15.67 -2.19
CA MET A 104 -0.11 -14.50 -1.62
C MET A 104 1.31 -14.85 -1.14
N LEU A 105 1.48 -15.99 -0.47
CA LEU A 105 2.80 -16.49 -0.05
C LEU A 105 3.72 -16.77 -1.25
N ALA A 106 3.18 -17.37 -2.32
CA ALA A 106 3.92 -17.59 -3.56
C ALA A 106 4.35 -16.26 -4.20
N VAL A 107 3.47 -15.26 -4.24
CA VAL A 107 3.83 -13.92 -4.69
C VAL A 107 4.93 -13.34 -3.79
N LEU A 108 4.80 -13.40 -2.46
CA LEU A 108 5.81 -12.89 -1.52
C LEU A 108 7.18 -13.57 -1.65
N SER A 109 7.25 -14.79 -2.21
CA SER A 109 8.51 -15.50 -2.49
C SER A 109 9.28 -14.97 -3.71
N LEU A 110 8.63 -14.24 -4.62
CA LEU A 110 9.26 -13.75 -5.85
C LEU A 110 10.30 -12.64 -5.56
N PRO A 111 11.19 -12.31 -6.52
CA PRO A 111 12.04 -11.12 -6.43
C PRO A 111 11.22 -9.82 -6.36
N ASN A 112 11.64 -8.84 -5.55
CA ASN A 112 10.87 -7.62 -5.25
C ASN A 112 10.29 -6.87 -6.48
N LYS A 113 11.05 -6.80 -7.58
CA LYS A 113 10.59 -6.14 -8.83
C LYS A 113 9.46 -6.90 -9.53
N LEU A 114 9.41 -8.22 -9.39
CA LEU A 114 8.37 -9.05 -10.00
C LEU A 114 7.14 -9.12 -9.09
N LYS A 115 7.34 -9.10 -7.77
CA LYS A 115 6.25 -9.09 -6.77
C LYS A 115 5.25 -7.98 -7.00
N GLU A 116 5.73 -6.74 -7.15
CA GLU A 116 4.87 -5.58 -7.33
C GLU A 116 4.04 -5.66 -8.62
N VAL A 117 4.64 -6.15 -9.71
CA VAL A 117 3.94 -6.29 -11.01
C VAL A 117 2.90 -7.40 -10.96
N VAL A 118 3.24 -8.56 -10.39
CA VAL A 118 2.33 -9.71 -10.28
C VAL A 118 1.15 -9.37 -9.37
N TYR A 119 1.40 -8.71 -8.23
CA TYR A 119 0.32 -8.28 -7.35
C TYR A 119 -0.64 -7.30 -8.04
N LEU A 120 -0.10 -6.23 -8.65
CA LEU A 120 -0.93 -5.22 -9.31
C LEU A 120 -1.74 -5.80 -10.49
N TYR A 121 -1.21 -6.81 -11.18
CA TYR A 121 -1.91 -7.46 -12.28
C TYR A 121 -3.02 -8.40 -11.79
N TYR A 122 -2.69 -9.35 -10.90
CA TYR A 122 -3.61 -10.43 -10.52
C TYR A 122 -4.58 -10.05 -9.40
N TYR A 123 -4.17 -9.21 -8.45
CA TYR A 123 -5.00 -8.83 -7.31
C TYR A 123 -5.70 -7.49 -7.54
N GLU A 124 -5.03 -6.53 -8.17
CA GLU A 124 -5.61 -5.20 -8.37
C GLU A 124 -6.24 -4.98 -9.75
N GLY A 125 -6.01 -5.90 -10.70
CA GLY A 125 -6.62 -5.90 -12.03
C GLY A 125 -6.01 -4.91 -13.03
N TYR A 126 -4.83 -4.34 -12.74
CA TYR A 126 -4.18 -3.39 -13.65
C TYR A 126 -3.54 -4.09 -14.85
N SER A 127 -3.69 -3.50 -16.03
CA SER A 127 -2.94 -3.93 -17.22
C SER A 127 -1.45 -3.60 -17.11
N ALA A 128 -0.60 -4.30 -17.87
CA ALA A 128 0.84 -4.02 -17.90
C ALA A 128 1.18 -2.55 -18.23
N GLY A 129 0.38 -1.91 -19.08
CA GLY A 129 0.55 -0.49 -19.43
C GLY A 129 0.21 0.46 -18.28
N GLU A 130 -0.81 0.14 -17.48
CA GLU A 130 -1.18 0.91 -16.29
C GLU A 130 -0.17 0.70 -15.17
N ILE A 131 0.31 -0.52 -14.97
CA ILE A 131 1.37 -0.84 -14.01
C ILE A 131 2.64 -0.03 -14.34
N ALA A 132 3.05 0.02 -15.61
CA ALA A 132 4.20 0.84 -16.02
C ALA A 132 3.99 2.32 -15.68
N LYS A 133 2.79 2.87 -15.90
CA LYS A 133 2.46 4.25 -15.52
C LYS A 133 2.39 4.47 -14.02
N LEU A 134 2.04 3.44 -13.24
CA LEU A 134 1.91 3.47 -11.78
C LEU A 134 3.25 3.28 -11.06
N LEU A 135 4.21 2.61 -11.70
CA LEU A 135 5.54 2.36 -11.13
C LEU A 135 6.65 3.32 -11.62
N ASN A 136 6.45 4.05 -12.72
CA ASN A 136 7.38 5.07 -13.24
C ASN A 136 7.28 6.41 -12.53
#